data_AF-A0A942S0I6-F1
#
_entry.id   AF-A0A942S0I6-F1
#
_cell.length_a   1.000
_cell.length_b   1.000
_cell.length_c   1.000
_cell.angle_alpha   90.00
_cell.angle_beta   90.00
_cell.angle_gamma   90.00
#
_symmetry.space_group_name_H-M   'P 1'
#
loop_
_entity.id
_entity.type
_entity.pdbx_description
1 polymer ?
#
loop_
_entity_poly.entity_id
_entity_poly.type
_entity_poly.pdbx_seq_one_letter_code
_entity_poly.pdbx_strand_id
1 'polypeptide(L)'
;MKQHIQQLPAYMLGLIFIVFGLDFFLHFLPSQPSATGDAGTFAGILYTSGFLAFVKVLEISIGVSLWIPKTRALGYILIAPIVLNIVLFELFLVHQPGIGILLLVLNFVGIFINKHKFKSIIQ
;
A
#
# COMPACT_ATOMS: atom_id res chain seq x y z
N MET A 1 21.74 4.63 -15.72
CA MET A 1 21.34 3.40 -14.98
C MET A 1 21.03 3.63 -13.50
N LYS A 2 21.87 4.31 -12.70
CA LYS A 2 21.64 4.50 -11.25
C LYS A 2 20.26 5.10 -10.89
N GLN A 3 19.75 6.04 -11.69
CA GLN A 3 18.45 6.67 -11.42
C GLN A 3 17.25 5.74 -11.60
N HIS A 4 17.28 4.76 -12.52
CA HIS A 4 16.14 3.83 -12.70
C HIS A 4 16.04 2.82 -11.56
N ILE A 5 17.18 2.34 -11.07
CA ILE A 5 17.26 1.39 -9.94
C ILE A 5 16.72 2.04 -8.65
N GLN A 6 17.00 3.33 -8.46
CA GLN A 6 16.51 4.10 -7.31
C GLN A 6 14.99 4.27 -7.27
N GLN A 7 14.28 4.06 -8.38
CA GLN A 7 12.82 4.20 -8.48
C GLN A 7 12.10 2.86 -8.46
N LEU A 8 12.84 1.75 -8.46
CA LEU A 8 12.28 0.41 -8.39
C LEU A 8 11.33 0.23 -7.20
N PRO A 9 11.63 0.75 -5.97
CA PRO A 9 10.69 0.63 -4.86
C PRO A 9 9.34 1.31 -5.11
N ALA A 10 9.33 2.47 -5.78
CA ALA A 10 8.10 3.19 -6.12
C ALA A 10 7.26 2.41 -7.12
N TYR A 11 7.89 1.87 -8.16
CA TYR A 11 7.19 1.09 -9.18
C TYR A 11 6.64 -0.21 -8.61
N MET A 12 7.43 -0.92 -7.79
CA MET A 12 6.97 -2.14 -7.11
C MET A 12 5.80 -1.87 -6.17
N LEU A 13 5.90 -0.87 -5.28
CA LEU A 13 4.78 -0.49 -4.40
C LEU A 13 3.55 -0.09 -5.20
N GLY A 14 3.72 0.81 -6.18
CA GLY A 14 2.61 1.28 -6.99
C GLY A 14 1.95 0.15 -7.76
N LEU A 15 2.73 -0.78 -8.32
CA LEU A 15 2.20 -1.95 -9.01
C LEU A 15 1.38 -2.82 -8.07
N ILE A 16 1.92 -3.14 -6.89
CA ILE A 16 1.22 -3.96 -5.89
C ILE A 16 -0.12 -3.31 -5.52
N PHE A 17 -0.12 -2.03 -5.12
CA PHE A 17 -1.35 -1.34 -4.71
C PHE A 17 -2.37 -1.19 -5.85
N ILE A 18 -1.92 -0.96 -7.09
CA ILE A 18 -2.82 -0.89 -8.25
C ILE A 18 -3.44 -2.27 -8.52
N VAL A 19 -2.62 -3.33 -8.56
CA VAL A 19 -3.09 -4.69 -8.89
C VAL A 19 -4.07 -5.19 -7.84
N PHE A 20 -3.71 -5.15 -6.55
CA PHE A 20 -4.61 -5.58 -5.47
C PHE A 20 -5.78 -4.63 -5.24
N GLY A 21 -5.62 -3.35 -5.58
CA GLY A 21 -6.71 -2.37 -5.58
C GLY A 21 -7.75 -2.68 -6.65
N LEU A 22 -7.30 -2.94 -7.88
CA LEU A 22 -8.19 -3.30 -9.00
C LEU A 22 -8.83 -4.67 -8.81
N ASP A 23 -8.09 -5.63 -8.24
CA ASP A 23 -8.59 -6.97 -7.95
C ASP A 23 -9.80 -6.94 -7.03
N PHE A 24 -9.85 -6.01 -6.07
CA PHE A 24 -11.03 -5.83 -5.22
C PHE A 24 -12.32 -5.52 -6.01
N PHE A 25 -12.22 -4.82 -7.14
CA PHE A 25 -13.39 -4.46 -7.96
C PHE A 25 -13.66 -5.48 -9.07
N LEU A 26 -12.59 -6.00 -9.68
CA LEU A 26 -12.64 -6.82 -10.89
C LEU A 26 -12.57 -8.33 -10.60
N HIS A 27 -12.15 -8.72 -9.40
CA HIS A 27 -12.05 -10.10 -8.91
C HIS A 27 -11.34 -11.05 -9.90
N PHE A 28 -10.12 -10.70 -10.34
CA PHE A 28 -9.37 -11.48 -11.33
C PHE A 28 -8.31 -12.39 -10.72
N LEU A 29 -7.94 -12.20 -9.46
CA LEU A 29 -7.08 -13.10 -8.71
C LEU A 29 -7.91 -14.19 -8.01
N PRO A 30 -7.29 -15.36 -7.75
CA PRO A 30 -7.93 -16.39 -6.94
C PRO A 30 -8.27 -15.84 -5.55
N SER A 31 -9.53 -16.03 -5.14
CA SER A 31 -10.00 -15.64 -3.82
C SER A 31 -9.17 -16.33 -2.74
N GLN A 32 -8.59 -15.52 -1.84
CA GLN A 32 -7.87 -16.00 -0.66
C GLN A 32 -8.86 -16.62 0.33
N PRO A 33 -8.43 -17.62 1.14
CA PRO A 33 -9.25 -18.15 2.22
C PRO A 33 -9.72 -17.02 3.14
N SER A 34 -11.00 -17.02 3.49
CA SER A 34 -11.54 -16.03 4.43
C SER A 34 -10.83 -16.15 5.77
N ALA A 35 -10.33 -15.02 6.30
CA ALA A 35 -9.79 -14.97 7.65
C ALA A 35 -10.90 -15.36 8.65
N THR A 36 -10.54 -16.14 9.67
CA THR A 36 -11.45 -16.53 10.75
C THR A 36 -11.19 -15.69 12.01
N GLY A 37 -12.13 -15.74 12.96
CA GLY A 37 -12.02 -14.97 14.22
C GLY A 37 -12.15 -13.45 14.01
N ASP A 38 -11.50 -12.68 14.89
CA ASP A 38 -11.61 -11.21 14.90
C ASP A 38 -11.13 -10.56 13.60
N ALA A 39 -10.11 -11.12 12.95
CA ALA A 39 -9.63 -10.68 11.64
C ALA A 39 -10.72 -10.78 10.57
N GLY A 40 -11.48 -11.88 10.57
CA GLY A 40 -12.61 -12.10 9.67
C GLY A 40 -13.76 -11.13 9.94
N THR A 41 -14.11 -10.93 11.22
CA THR A 41 -15.16 -9.99 11.62
C THR A 41 -14.82 -8.56 11.20
N PHE A 42 -13.59 -8.10 11.48
CA PHE A 42 -13.13 -6.78 11.08
C PHE A 42 -13.14 -6.60 9.55
N ALA A 43 -12.56 -7.54 8.81
CA ALA A 43 -12.56 -7.50 7.35
C ALA A 43 -13.99 -7.50 6.76
N GLY A 44 -14.90 -8.29 7.34
CA GLY A 44 -16.31 -8.33 6.96
C GLY A 44 -17.02 -6.98 7.16
N ILE A 45 -16.77 -6.29 8.28
CA ILE A 45 -17.33 -4.95 8.54
C ILE A 45 -16.80 -3.95 7.50
N LEU A 46 -15.50 -3.97 7.20
CA LEU A 46 -14.91 -3.07 6.21
C LEU A 46 -15.48 -3.31 4.80
N TYR A 47 -15.71 -4.58 4.44
CA TYR A 47 -16.29 -4.96 3.15
C TYR A 47 -17.75 -4.51 3.05
N THR A 48 -18.58 -4.84 4.04
CA THR A 48 -20.02 -4.57 4.02
C THR A 48 -20.38 -3.09 4.18
N SER A 49 -19.56 -2.31 4.89
CA SER A 49 -19.76 -0.87 5.07
C SER A 49 -19.39 -0.03 3.84
N GLY A 50 -18.71 -0.61 2.84
CA GLY A 50 -18.15 0.12 1.70
C GLY A 50 -16.89 0.94 2.04
N PHE A 51 -16.45 0.94 3.30
CA PHE A 51 -15.22 1.63 3.71
C PHE A 51 -14.00 1.07 2.98
N LEU A 52 -13.93 -0.26 2.82
CA LEU A 52 -12.85 -0.91 2.09
C LEU A 52 -12.79 -0.47 0.63
N ALA A 53 -13.95 -0.27 -0.02
CA ALA A 53 -14.00 0.21 -1.40
C ALA A 53 -13.39 1.62 -1.52
N PHE A 54 -13.69 2.52 -0.57
CA PHE A 54 -13.08 3.85 -0.53
C PHE A 54 -11.56 3.77 -0.34
N VAL A 55 -11.08 2.94 0.60
CA VAL A 55 -9.64 2.71 0.81
C VAL A 55 -8.98 2.18 -0.48
N LYS A 56 -9.63 1.25 -1.19
CA LYS A 56 -9.10 0.68 -2.45
C LYS A 56 -8.98 1.72 -3.56
N VAL A 57 -9.93 2.66 -3.67
CA VAL A 57 -9.81 3.80 -4.61
C VAL A 57 -8.60 4.67 -4.25
N LEU A 58 -8.37 4.93 -2.96
CA LEU A 58 -7.20 5.68 -2.51
C LEU A 58 -5.90 4.93 -2.81
N GLU A 59 -5.83 3.63 -2.53
CA GLU A 59 -4.67 2.79 -2.84
C GLU A 59 -4.30 2.83 -4.32
N ILE A 60 -5.29 2.70 -5.22
CA ILE A 60 -5.05 2.79 -6.67
C ILE A 60 -4.54 4.18 -7.04
N SER A 61 -5.20 5.24 -6.54
CA SER A 61 -4.83 6.63 -6.84
C SER A 61 -3.42 6.97 -6.37
N ILE A 62 -3.04 6.51 -5.18
CA ILE A 62 -1.70 6.69 -4.60
C ILE A 62 -0.68 5.82 -5.34
N GLY A 63 -1.05 4.59 -5.71
CA GLY A 63 -0.21 3.69 -6.50
C GLY A 63 0.16 4.30 -7.86
N VAL A 64 -0.80 4.94 -8.54
CA VAL A 64 -0.56 5.70 -9.77
C VAL A 64 0.34 6.91 -9.50
N SER A 65 0.13 7.62 -8.39
CA SER A 65 0.96 8.75 -8.00
C SER A 65 2.43 8.37 -7.76
N LEU A 66 2.72 7.16 -7.28
CA LEU A 66 4.10 6.66 -7.13
C LEU A 66 4.82 6.50 -8.48
N TRP A 67 4.08 6.25 -9.56
CA TRP A 67 4.67 6.09 -10.90
C TRP A 67 5.04 7.45 -11.51
N ILE A 68 4.32 8.51 -11.17
CA ILE A 68 4.55 9.87 -11.68
C ILE A 68 5.71 10.53 -10.90
N PRO A 69 6.84 10.91 -11.55
CA PRO A 69 8.04 11.39 -10.86
C PRO A 69 7.85 12.65 -10.01
N LYS A 70 6.84 13.49 -10.35
CA LYS A 70 6.50 14.74 -9.67
C LYS A 70 5.72 14.51 -8.38
N THR A 71 4.79 13.55 -8.35
CA THR A 71 3.92 13.28 -7.21
C THR A 71 4.41 12.13 -6.33
N ARG A 72 5.48 11.44 -6.74
CA ARG A 72 6.06 10.29 -6.04
C ARG A 72 6.36 10.53 -4.56
N ALA A 73 6.91 11.69 -4.19
CA ALA A 73 7.19 12.00 -2.79
C ALA A 73 5.89 12.05 -1.95
N LEU A 74 4.82 12.67 -2.47
CA LEU A 74 3.50 12.63 -1.86
C LEU A 74 2.95 11.20 -1.81
N GLY A 75 3.12 10.42 -2.88
CA GLY A 75 2.69 9.03 -2.91
C GLY A 75 3.28 8.18 -1.78
N TYR A 76 4.58 8.36 -1.49
CA TYR A 76 5.23 7.68 -0.37
C TYR A 76 4.67 8.07 1.00
N ILE A 77 4.32 9.35 1.20
CA ILE A 77 3.73 9.83 2.46
C ILE A 77 2.31 9.28 2.62
N LEU A 78 1.51 9.37 1.56
CA LEU A 78 0.11 8.96 1.59
C LEU A 78 -0.06 7.46 1.75
N ILE A 79 0.85 6.65 1.18
CA ILE A 79 0.79 5.19 1.32
C ILE A 79 1.30 4.70 2.68
N ALA A 80 2.14 5.47 3.37
CA ALA A 80 2.72 5.08 4.66
C ALA A 80 1.68 4.71 5.74
N PRO A 81 0.62 5.49 6.01
CA PRO A 81 -0.40 5.10 7.00
C PRO A 81 -1.18 3.86 6.57
N ILE A 82 -1.39 3.65 5.27
CA ILE A 82 -2.08 2.46 4.73
C ILE A 82 -1.22 1.22 4.98
N VAL A 83 0.07 1.28 4.64
CA VAL A 83 1.03 0.20 4.90
C VAL A 83 1.14 -0.10 6.40
N LEU A 84 1.19 0.93 7.24
CA LEU A 84 1.22 0.76 8.68
C LEU A 84 -0.06 0.06 9.18
N ASN A 85 -1.23 0.43 8.66
CA ASN A 85 -2.48 -0.23 9.02
C ASN A 85 -2.48 -1.72 8.64
N ILE A 86 -1.92 -2.10 7.48
CA ILE A 86 -1.76 -3.51 7.07
C ILE A 86 -0.88 -4.26 8.08
N VAL A 87 0.26 -3.68 8.46
CA VAL A 87 1.16 -4.30 9.46
C VAL A 87 0.47 -4.45 10.81
N LEU A 88 -0.26 -3.44 11.26
CA LEU A 88 -1.02 -3.50 12.52
C LEU A 88 -2.12 -4.57 12.45
N PHE A 89 -2.83 -4.68 11.33
CA PHE A 89 -3.83 -5.73 11.12
C PHE A 89 -3.21 -7.14 11.17
N GLU A 90 -2.07 -7.35 10.50
CA GLU A 90 -1.34 -8.62 10.52
C GLU A 90 -0.86 -8.99 11.93
N LEU A 91 -0.31 -8.03 12.68
CA LEU A 91 0.23 -8.27 14.02
C LEU A 91 -0.85 -8.47 15.09
N PHE A 92 -1.92 -7.67 15.07
CA PHE A 92 -2.92 -7.64 16.15
C PHE A 92 -4.15 -8.49 15.86
N LEU A 93 -4.53 -8.70 14.61
CA LEU A 93 -5.74 -9.47 14.27
C LEU A 93 -5.39 -10.85 13.70
N VAL A 94 -4.46 -10.91 12.74
CA VAL A 94 -4.05 -12.18 12.11
C VAL A 94 -3.05 -12.96 12.98
N HIS A 95 -2.31 -12.26 13.85
CA HIS A 95 -1.23 -12.81 14.68
C HIS A 95 -0.12 -13.51 13.88
N GLN A 96 0.02 -13.17 12.60
CA GLN A 96 1.07 -13.68 11.72
C GLN A 96 1.55 -12.59 10.77
N PRO A 97 2.88 -12.38 10.65
CA PRO A 97 3.42 -11.42 9.70
C PRO A 97 3.19 -11.89 8.27
N GLY A 98 2.63 -11.01 7.45
CA GLY A 98 2.34 -11.27 6.04
C GLY A 98 3.16 -10.37 5.12
N ILE A 99 2.51 -9.84 4.08
CA ILE A 99 3.14 -8.96 3.10
C ILE A 99 3.36 -7.55 3.67
N GLY A 100 2.68 -7.16 4.75
CA GLY A 100 2.76 -5.85 5.36
C GLY A 100 4.20 -5.41 5.68
N ILE A 101 5.01 -6.33 6.21
CA ILE A 101 6.43 -6.04 6.53
C ILE A 101 7.22 -5.71 5.26
N LEU A 102 7.02 -6.47 4.18
CA LEU A 102 7.67 -6.20 2.90
C LEU A 102 7.30 -4.83 2.36
N LEU A 103 6.00 -4.47 2.42
CA LEU A 103 5.52 -3.16 1.98
C LEU A 103 6.09 -2.02 2.82
N LEU A 104 6.23 -2.24 4.13
CA LEU A 104 6.81 -1.27 5.06
C LEU A 104 8.28 -1.00 4.73
N VAL A 105 9.07 -2.06 4.55
CA VAL A 105 10.48 -1.94 4.17
C VAL A 105 10.62 -1.23 2.82
N LEU A 106 9.81 -1.60 1.84
CA LEU A 106 9.86 -1.01 0.50
C LEU A 106 9.47 0.47 0.52
N ASN A 107 8.51 0.86 1.35
CA ASN A 107 8.12 2.25 1.56
C ASN A 107 9.27 3.04 2.21
N PHE A 108 9.85 2.51 3.28
CA PHE A 108 10.95 3.16 4.00
C PHE A 108 12.19 3.34 3.12
N VAL A 109 12.59 2.29 2.39
CA VAL A 109 13.72 2.33 1.45
C VAL A 109 13.45 3.35 0.34
N GLY A 110 12.23 3.36 -0.19
CA GLY A 110 11.79 4.33 -1.20
C GLY A 110 11.89 5.77 -0.74
N ILE A 111 11.44 6.06 0.49
CA ILE A 111 11.57 7.38 1.13
C ILE A 111 13.05 7.73 1.33
N PHE A 112 13.85 6.81 1.88
CA PHE A 112 15.26 7.07 2.18
C PHE A 112 16.09 7.40 0.94
N ILE A 113 15.84 6.70 -0.17
CA ILE A 113 16.48 6.96 -1.47
C ILE A 113 16.04 8.30 -2.05
N ASN A 114 14.76 8.63 -1.95
CA ASN A 114 14.18 9.85 -2.55
C ASN A 114 14.13 11.05 -1.60
N LYS A 115 14.78 10.99 -0.43
CA LYS A 115 14.76 12.03 0.63
C LYS A 115 14.98 13.45 0.13
N HIS A 116 15.78 13.63 -0.93
CA HIS A 116 16.05 14.92 -1.54
C HIS A 116 14.80 15.60 -2.12
N LYS A 117 13.82 14.83 -2.62
CA LYS A 117 12.55 15.36 -3.15
C LYS A 117 11.60 15.86 -2.05
N PHE A 118 11.72 15.34 -0.83
CA PHE A 118 10.87 15.71 0.30
C PHE A 118 11.18 17.10 0.86
N LYS A 119 12.38 17.64 0.60
CA LYS A 119 12.72 19.01 1.03
C LYS A 119 11.77 20.07 0.46
N SER A 120 11.23 19.86 -0.75
CA SER A 120 10.25 20.77 -1.36
C SER A 120 8.86 20.74 -0.73
N ILE A 121 8.56 19.77 0.15
CA ILE A 121 7.25 19.60 0.79
C ILE A 121 7.25 20.14 2.23
N ILE A 122 8.43 20.21 2.88
CA ILE A 122 8.59 20.60 4.29
C ILE A 122 9.12 22.05 4.43
N GLN A 123 9.47 22.71 3.31
CA GLN A 123 9.83 24.13 3.26
C GLN A 123 8.63 24.98 2.87
#